data_AF-A0A7X3UDF0-F1
#
_entry.id   AF-A0A7X3UDF0-F1
#
_cell.length_a   1.000
_cell.length_b   1.000
_cell.length_c   1.000
_cell.angle_alpha   90.00
_cell.angle_beta   90.00
_cell.angle_gamma   90.00
#
_symmetry.space_group_name_H-M   'P 1'
#
loop_
_entity.id
_entity.type
_entity.pdbx_description
1 polymer ?
#
loop_
_entity_poly.entity_id
_entity_poly.type
_entity_poly.pdbx_seq_one_letter_code
_entity_poly.pdbx_strand_id
1 'polypeptide(L)'
;ICGVLSQITAAHLPYWDGSVKCMQSMYFIKPPRFQGQAWHQDEIFIPTRDRSLIGAWIAVDDATIENGCLYVIPGSHRNGYLYPQRAHENPDEFDFAPESYGFDESVEVPVEVRAGALVFFNGYLLHRSYKNRSDQPRRVLVNHYCNAWSLLPWGIQEGERPATADRRAIVPVSGTDPYAWKGFEPTKDEIWIRNCKAADEMKEEAH
;
A
#
# COMPACT_ATOMS: atom_id res chain seq x y z
N ILE A 1 16.97 4.46 5.40
CA ILE A 1 15.55 4.02 5.37
C ILE A 1 15.00 3.88 6.79
N CYS A 2 15.55 3.00 7.65
CA CYS A 2 15.02 2.78 9.00
C CYS A 2 14.90 4.04 9.88
N GLY A 3 15.90 4.94 9.86
CA GLY A 3 15.82 6.20 10.62
C GLY A 3 14.74 7.17 10.11
N VAL A 4 14.45 7.16 8.80
CA VAL A 4 13.38 7.97 8.20
C VAL A 4 12.02 7.37 8.53
N LEU A 5 11.88 6.04 8.40
CA LEU A 5 10.70 5.32 8.88
C LEU A 5 10.45 5.59 10.36
N SER A 6 11.53 5.65 11.15
CA SER A 6 11.48 6.08 12.53
C SER A 6 10.74 7.44 12.62
N GLN A 7 11.33 8.49 12.09
CA GLN A 7 10.75 9.84 12.19
C GLN A 7 9.32 9.97 11.65
N ILE A 8 8.99 9.32 10.53
CA ILE A 8 7.64 9.39 9.93
C ILE A 8 6.60 8.70 10.80
N THR A 9 6.86 7.48 11.26
CA THR A 9 5.91 6.77 12.13
C THR A 9 5.81 7.46 13.51
N ALA A 10 6.92 7.97 14.08
CA ALA A 10 6.91 8.76 15.32
C ALA A 10 6.01 9.99 15.23
N ALA A 11 6.02 10.68 14.09
CA ALA A 11 5.30 11.94 13.92
C ALA A 11 3.77 11.80 14.13
N HIS A 12 3.25 10.58 14.08
CA HIS A 12 1.82 10.30 14.16
C HIS A 12 1.41 9.39 15.33
N LEU A 13 2.37 8.82 16.09
CA LEU A 13 2.10 7.88 17.17
C LEU A 13 2.61 8.37 18.53
N PRO A 14 1.72 8.59 19.50
CA PRO A 14 2.13 8.84 20.88
C PRO A 14 2.89 7.64 21.46
N TYR A 15 3.93 7.92 22.26
CA TYR A 15 4.67 6.93 23.07
C TYR A 15 5.41 5.84 22.28
N TRP A 16 5.81 6.14 21.05
CA TRP A 16 6.54 5.20 20.22
C TRP A 16 8.06 5.22 20.46
N ASP A 17 8.69 4.05 20.44
CA ASP A 17 10.09 3.81 20.81
C ASP A 17 11.05 3.69 19.61
N GLY A 18 10.56 3.90 18.39
CA GLY A 18 11.33 3.76 17.15
C GLY A 18 11.40 2.34 16.59
N SER A 19 10.68 1.38 17.20
CA SER A 19 10.63 0.00 16.72
C SER A 19 9.69 -0.15 15.51
N VAL A 20 10.22 -0.73 14.44
CA VAL A 20 9.55 -0.87 13.13
C VAL A 20 9.65 -2.31 12.65
N LYS A 21 8.59 -2.81 12.04
CA LYS A 21 8.58 -4.08 11.30
C LYS A 21 8.09 -3.86 9.87
N CYS A 22 8.58 -4.69 8.95
CA CYS A 22 8.04 -4.86 7.61
C CYS A 22 7.06 -6.04 7.64
N MET A 23 5.91 -5.86 7.01
CA MET A 23 4.82 -6.85 7.02
C MET A 23 4.46 -7.36 5.63
N GLN A 24 4.81 -6.62 4.58
CA GLN A 24 4.53 -7.00 3.21
C GLN A 24 5.46 -6.30 2.23
N SER A 25 5.81 -7.01 1.17
CA SER A 25 6.47 -6.48 -0.01
C SER A 25 5.62 -6.83 -1.23
N MET A 26 5.42 -5.88 -2.13
CA MET A 26 4.65 -6.05 -3.35
C MET A 26 5.42 -5.46 -4.53
N TYR A 27 5.49 -6.22 -5.62
CA TYR A 27 6.04 -5.73 -6.88
C TYR A 27 4.91 -5.44 -7.86
N PHE A 28 4.63 -4.16 -8.08
CA PHE A 28 3.56 -3.70 -8.96
C PHE A 28 4.12 -3.39 -10.34
N ILE A 29 3.61 -4.10 -11.34
CA ILE A 29 3.82 -3.78 -12.75
C ILE A 29 2.53 -3.18 -13.27
N LYS A 30 2.60 -1.97 -13.83
CA LYS A 30 1.51 -1.39 -14.60
C LYS A 30 1.87 -1.48 -16.09
N PRO A 31 1.30 -2.41 -16.85
CA PRO A 31 1.60 -2.56 -18.28
C PRO A 31 1.21 -1.31 -19.08
N PRO A 32 1.73 -1.18 -20.32
CA PRO A 32 1.25 -0.17 -21.26
C PRO A 32 -0.27 -0.25 -21.42
N ARG A 33 -0.92 0.90 -21.56
CA ARG A 33 -2.37 1.02 -21.84
C ARG A 33 -3.29 0.41 -20.78
N PHE A 34 -2.76 0.03 -19.61
CA PHE A 34 -3.51 -0.68 -18.58
C PHE A 34 -4.03 0.22 -17.46
N GLN A 35 -5.15 -0.19 -16.86
CA GLN A 35 -5.82 0.56 -15.80
C GLN A 35 -4.91 0.86 -14.61
N GLY A 36 -5.24 1.93 -13.91
CA GLY A 36 -4.70 2.25 -12.60
C GLY A 36 -5.57 1.70 -11.47
N GLN A 37 -5.39 2.28 -10.28
CA GLN A 37 -6.16 1.93 -9.09
C GLN A 37 -6.98 3.15 -8.68
N ALA A 38 -8.27 2.95 -8.43
CA ALA A 38 -9.16 4.02 -7.98
C ALA A 38 -8.75 4.53 -6.58
N TRP A 39 -9.43 5.56 -6.07
CA TRP A 39 -9.11 6.12 -4.75
C TRP A 39 -9.20 5.07 -3.65
N HIS A 40 -8.15 4.97 -2.85
CA HIS A 40 -8.12 4.09 -1.70
C HIS A 40 -7.23 4.62 -0.58
N GLN A 41 -7.33 3.94 0.55
CA GLN A 41 -6.46 4.05 1.70
C GLN A 41 -5.98 2.64 2.02
N ASP A 42 -4.67 2.42 2.04
CA ASP A 42 -4.07 1.09 2.24
C ASP A 42 -4.53 0.46 3.55
N GLU A 43 -4.77 1.27 4.58
CA GLU A 43 -5.20 0.82 5.90
C GLU A 43 -6.53 0.02 5.87
N ILE A 44 -7.37 0.24 4.85
CA ILE A 44 -8.61 -0.55 4.66
C ILE A 44 -8.29 -2.02 4.42
N PHE A 45 -7.23 -2.29 3.66
CA PHE A 45 -6.81 -3.64 3.27
C PHE A 45 -5.71 -4.19 4.17
N ILE A 46 -4.95 -3.29 4.78
CA ILE A 46 -3.77 -3.54 5.60
C ILE A 46 -3.98 -2.90 6.98
N PRO A 47 -4.89 -3.41 7.81
CA PRO A 47 -5.21 -2.76 9.07
C PRO A 47 -4.06 -2.85 10.07
N THR A 48 -3.68 -1.70 10.62
CA THR A 48 -2.87 -1.54 11.81
C THR A 48 -3.72 -0.94 12.92
N ARG A 49 -3.51 -1.42 14.15
CA ARG A 49 -4.34 -0.99 15.30
C ARG A 49 -4.13 0.48 15.65
N ASP A 50 -2.95 0.99 15.37
CA ASP A 50 -2.46 2.30 15.81
C ASP A 50 -2.31 3.31 14.68
N ARG A 51 -2.75 3.00 13.45
CA ARG A 51 -2.63 3.89 12.27
C ARG A 51 -1.20 4.13 11.83
N SER A 52 -0.33 3.17 12.12
CA SER A 52 1.11 3.26 11.90
C SER A 52 1.56 2.78 10.53
N LEU A 53 0.65 2.32 9.67
CA LEU A 53 0.98 1.82 8.35
C LEU A 53 1.66 2.91 7.52
N ILE A 54 2.85 2.61 7.02
CA ILE A 54 3.60 3.44 6.08
C ILE A 54 3.92 2.59 4.84
N GLY A 55 3.48 3.06 3.67
CA GLY A 55 3.92 2.57 2.38
C GLY A 55 5.25 3.23 2.00
N ALA A 56 6.25 2.41 1.69
CA ALA A 56 7.52 2.83 1.08
C ALA A 56 7.51 2.41 -0.40
N TRP A 57 7.15 3.36 -1.26
CA TRP A 57 6.95 3.15 -2.68
C TRP A 57 8.21 3.54 -3.43
N ILE A 58 8.89 2.55 -4.00
CA ILE A 58 10.19 2.69 -4.65
C ILE A 58 9.96 2.64 -6.17
N ALA A 59 10.22 3.76 -6.83
CA ALA A 59 10.16 3.88 -8.28
C ALA A 59 11.27 3.01 -8.90
N VAL A 60 10.90 1.94 -9.60
CA VAL A 60 11.88 1.15 -10.38
C VAL A 60 12.08 1.78 -11.75
N ASP A 61 11.00 2.31 -12.32
CA ASP A 61 10.99 3.16 -13.51
C ASP A 61 10.61 4.60 -13.13
N ASP A 62 10.85 5.55 -14.03
CA ASP A 62 10.28 6.89 -13.92
C ASP A 62 8.75 6.78 -13.80
N ALA A 63 8.16 7.55 -12.89
CA ALA A 63 6.73 7.63 -12.71
C ALA A 63 6.27 9.03 -13.10
N THR A 64 5.49 9.10 -14.17
CA THR A 64 5.00 10.32 -14.78
C THR A 64 3.48 10.33 -14.80
N ILE A 65 2.88 11.48 -15.08
CA ILE A 65 1.43 11.56 -15.34
C ILE A 65 1.04 10.62 -16.48
N GLU A 66 1.85 10.58 -17.54
CA GLU A 66 1.59 9.75 -18.72
C GLU A 66 1.54 8.25 -18.41
N ASN A 67 2.47 7.74 -17.59
CA ASN A 67 2.55 6.32 -17.28
C ASN A 67 1.83 5.91 -15.98
N GLY A 68 1.03 6.82 -15.41
CA GLY A 68 0.18 6.55 -14.27
C GLY A 68 0.92 6.55 -12.94
N CYS A 69 1.61 7.65 -12.63
CA CYS A 69 2.14 7.96 -11.29
C CYS A 69 1.02 8.00 -10.22
N LEU A 70 1.42 8.13 -8.96
CA LEU A 70 0.48 8.32 -7.87
C LEU A 70 -0.16 9.71 -7.95
N TYR A 71 -1.43 9.77 -7.60
CA TYR A 71 -2.14 10.99 -7.26
C TYR A 71 -2.57 10.90 -5.81
N VAL A 72 -2.48 12.00 -5.07
CA VAL A 72 -2.77 12.04 -3.64
C VAL A 72 -3.62 13.25 -3.29
N ILE A 73 -4.39 13.17 -2.21
CA ILE A 73 -4.99 14.35 -1.56
C ILE A 73 -4.10 14.74 -0.38
N PRO A 74 -3.33 15.84 -0.47
CA PRO A 74 -2.43 16.25 0.59
C PRO A 74 -3.13 16.41 1.94
N GLY A 75 -2.56 15.82 2.99
CA GLY A 75 -3.09 15.94 4.36
C GLY A 75 -4.34 15.10 4.67
N SER A 76 -4.91 14.37 3.71
CA SER A 76 -6.09 13.50 3.93
C SER A 76 -5.93 12.48 5.06
N HIS A 77 -4.70 11.99 5.30
CA HIS A 77 -4.38 11.06 6.38
C HIS A 77 -4.59 11.64 7.80
N ARG A 78 -4.58 12.97 7.97
CA ARG A 78 -4.47 13.62 9.28
C ARG A 78 -5.71 13.45 10.16
N ASN A 79 -6.90 13.27 9.56
CA ASN A 79 -8.14 13.10 10.31
C ASN A 79 -8.30 11.67 10.85
N GLY A 80 -7.51 10.70 10.36
CA GLY A 80 -7.59 9.30 10.73
C GLY A 80 -8.94 8.64 10.39
N TYR A 81 -9.63 9.13 9.37
CA TYR A 81 -10.89 8.60 8.86
C TYR A 81 -10.65 7.68 7.67
N LEU A 82 -11.25 6.49 7.69
CA LEU A 82 -11.31 5.61 6.52
C LEU A 82 -12.63 5.86 5.81
N TYR A 83 -12.54 6.32 4.57
CA TYR A 83 -13.72 6.63 3.77
C TYR A 83 -14.45 5.35 3.33
N PRO A 84 -15.79 5.38 3.22
CA PRO A 84 -16.56 4.25 2.72
C PRO A 84 -16.17 3.93 1.26
N GLN A 85 -16.32 2.66 0.88
CA GLN A 85 -15.98 2.17 -0.45
C GLN A 85 -17.24 1.80 -1.26
N ARG A 86 -17.19 2.02 -2.58
CA ARG A 86 -18.23 1.64 -3.56
C ARG A 86 -17.58 1.11 -4.85
N ALA A 87 -18.37 0.46 -5.70
CA ALA A 87 -17.90 0.21 -7.07
C ALA A 87 -17.76 1.54 -7.82
N HIS A 88 -16.66 1.70 -8.57
CA HIS A 88 -16.49 2.82 -9.49
C HIS A 88 -17.14 2.49 -10.85
N GLU A 89 -17.48 3.53 -11.61
CA GLU A 89 -18.17 3.41 -12.90
C GLU A 89 -17.24 3.59 -14.10
N ASN A 90 -15.92 3.46 -13.90
CA ASN A 90 -14.90 3.71 -14.92
C ASN A 90 -13.91 2.52 -15.08
N PRO A 91 -14.35 1.40 -15.67
CA PRO A 91 -13.54 0.19 -15.84
C PRO A 91 -12.40 0.33 -16.87
N ASP A 92 -12.43 1.37 -17.71
CA ASP A 92 -11.35 1.66 -18.65
C ASP A 92 -10.18 2.39 -17.99
N GLU A 93 -10.42 3.08 -16.88
CA GLU A 93 -9.41 3.86 -16.15
C GLU A 93 -8.85 3.10 -14.94
N PHE A 94 -9.70 2.40 -14.20
CA PHE A 94 -9.35 1.76 -12.93
C PHE A 94 -9.65 0.26 -12.95
N ASP A 95 -8.85 -0.51 -12.20
CA ASP A 95 -9.05 -1.93 -11.98
C ASP A 95 -10.34 -2.21 -11.21
N PHE A 96 -10.69 -3.48 -11.03
CA PHE A 96 -11.97 -3.88 -10.41
C PHE A 96 -12.08 -3.58 -8.90
N ALA A 97 -11.06 -3.00 -8.26
CA ALA A 97 -11.12 -2.70 -6.84
C ALA A 97 -12.14 -1.58 -6.58
N PRO A 98 -12.86 -1.61 -5.45
CA PRO A 98 -13.78 -0.54 -5.10
C PRO A 98 -13.03 0.77 -4.81
N GLU A 99 -13.69 1.89 -5.06
CA GLU A 99 -13.18 3.24 -4.80
C GLU A 99 -13.70 3.78 -3.46
N SER A 100 -12.86 4.53 -2.76
CA SER A 100 -13.25 5.36 -1.63
C SER A 100 -13.95 6.62 -2.14
N TYR A 101 -14.99 7.08 -1.44
CA TYR A 101 -15.76 8.26 -1.86
C TYR A 101 -16.16 9.16 -0.68
N GLY A 102 -16.70 10.35 -0.98
CA GLY A 102 -17.21 11.28 0.03
C GLY A 102 -16.21 12.35 0.48
N PHE A 103 -15.25 12.69 -0.38
CA PHE A 103 -14.27 13.76 -0.17
C PHE A 103 -14.15 14.63 -1.42
N ASP A 104 -13.51 15.79 -1.27
CA ASP A 104 -13.22 16.69 -2.38
C ASP A 104 -12.00 16.17 -3.17
N GLU A 105 -12.23 15.65 -4.36
CA GLU A 105 -11.18 15.15 -5.26
C GLU A 105 -10.46 16.28 -6.03
N SER A 106 -11.01 17.50 -6.07
CA SER A 106 -10.47 18.59 -6.90
C SER A 106 -9.11 19.10 -6.43
N VAL A 107 -8.71 18.73 -5.21
CA VAL A 107 -7.43 19.09 -4.58
C VAL A 107 -6.36 18.02 -4.75
N GLU A 108 -6.57 17.02 -5.61
CA GLU A 108 -5.55 16.02 -5.90
C GLU A 108 -4.29 16.63 -6.53
N VAL A 109 -3.14 16.02 -6.24
CA VAL A 109 -1.86 16.39 -6.85
C VAL A 109 -1.14 15.15 -7.37
N PRO A 110 -0.50 15.22 -8.56
CA PRO A 110 0.35 14.16 -9.07
C PRO A 110 1.66 14.09 -8.28
N VAL A 111 2.23 12.89 -8.17
CA VAL A 111 3.53 12.62 -7.54
C VAL A 111 4.45 12.01 -8.59
N GLU A 112 4.98 12.87 -9.46
CA GLU A 112 5.97 12.46 -10.46
C GLU A 112 7.35 12.32 -9.82
N VAL A 113 8.02 11.20 -10.09
CA VAL A 113 9.33 10.88 -9.54
C VAL A 113 10.17 10.12 -10.55
N ARG A 114 11.50 10.28 -10.46
CA ARG A 114 12.45 9.51 -11.29
C ARG A 114 12.71 8.12 -10.71
N ALA A 115 13.16 7.19 -11.54
CA ALA A 115 13.64 5.88 -11.14
C ALA A 115 14.65 6.01 -9.98
N GLY A 116 14.53 5.12 -9.00
CA GLY A 116 15.29 5.13 -7.75
C GLY A 116 14.73 6.05 -6.66
N ALA A 117 13.74 6.89 -6.95
CA ALA A 117 13.07 7.68 -5.92
C ALA A 117 12.26 6.80 -4.97
N LEU A 118 12.18 7.24 -3.72
CA LEU A 118 11.38 6.61 -2.68
C LEU A 118 10.36 7.61 -2.15
N VAL A 119 9.08 7.27 -2.26
CA VAL A 119 7.95 8.02 -1.71
C VAL A 119 7.44 7.29 -0.48
N PHE A 120 7.39 8.00 0.65
CA PHE A 120 6.73 7.50 1.86
C PHE A 120 5.35 8.13 2.00
N PHE A 121 4.35 7.32 2.32
CA PHE A 121 3.02 7.81 2.66
C PHE A 121 2.36 6.95 3.75
N ASN A 122 1.49 7.57 4.54
CA ASN A 122 0.73 6.88 5.57
C ASN A 122 -0.46 6.12 4.95
N GLY A 123 -0.85 5.00 5.54
CA GLY A 123 -1.95 4.13 5.07
C GLY A 123 -3.30 4.82 4.98
N TYR A 124 -3.51 5.92 5.73
CA TYR A 124 -4.71 6.76 5.64
C TYR A 124 -4.65 7.81 4.54
N LEU A 125 -3.52 7.99 3.84
CA LEU A 125 -3.45 8.96 2.75
C LEU A 125 -4.34 8.47 1.61
N LEU A 126 -5.34 9.27 1.23
CA LEU A 126 -6.09 9.04 0.01
C LEU A 126 -5.13 9.15 -1.17
N HIS A 127 -5.03 8.07 -1.91
CA HIS A 127 -4.21 7.99 -3.12
C HIS A 127 -4.90 7.14 -4.20
N ARG A 128 -4.56 7.44 -5.45
CA ARG A 128 -4.97 6.69 -6.64
C ARG A 128 -3.83 6.66 -7.65
N SER A 129 -4.02 5.93 -8.73
CA SER A 129 -3.18 6.10 -9.91
C SER A 129 -4.02 5.91 -11.15
N TYR A 130 -3.74 6.68 -12.20
CA TYR A 130 -4.46 6.59 -13.46
C TYR A 130 -3.92 5.47 -14.36
N LYS A 131 -4.67 5.19 -15.42
CA LYS A 131 -4.29 4.30 -16.53
C LYS A 131 -2.96 4.73 -17.11
N ASN A 132 -2.08 3.77 -17.33
CA ASN A 132 -0.81 3.99 -18.03
C ASN A 132 -1.12 4.26 -19.51
N ARG A 133 -0.87 5.48 -19.98
CA ARG A 133 -1.08 5.92 -21.36
C ARG A 133 0.22 5.91 -22.18
N SER A 134 1.31 5.43 -21.62
CA SER A 134 2.55 5.23 -22.35
C SER A 134 2.59 3.85 -23.02
N ASP A 135 3.60 3.64 -23.85
CA ASP A 135 3.92 2.35 -24.48
C ASP A 135 4.93 1.51 -23.66
N GLN A 136 5.27 1.96 -22.46
CA GLN A 136 6.22 1.29 -21.58
C GLN A 136 5.56 0.85 -20.27
N PRO A 137 5.96 -0.30 -19.69
CA PRO A 137 5.49 -0.67 -18.37
C PRO A 137 6.09 0.27 -17.32
N ARG A 138 5.36 0.47 -16.22
CA ARG A 138 5.85 1.21 -15.04
C ARG A 138 5.87 0.29 -13.83
N ARG A 139 7.08 0.01 -13.33
CA ARG A 139 7.33 -0.94 -12.24
C ARG A 139 7.66 -0.22 -10.95
N VAL A 140 7.16 -0.77 -9.84
CA VAL A 140 7.37 -0.24 -8.49
C VAL A 140 7.49 -1.38 -7.51
N LEU A 141 8.42 -1.24 -6.57
CA LEU A 141 8.47 -2.06 -5.37
C LEU A 141 7.86 -1.28 -4.21
N VAL A 142 6.82 -1.83 -3.58
CA VAL A 142 6.19 -1.25 -2.39
C VAL A 142 6.47 -2.14 -1.20
N ASN A 143 6.93 -1.55 -0.10
CA ASN A 143 7.05 -2.24 1.18
C ASN A 143 6.18 -1.54 2.20
N HIS A 144 5.43 -2.32 2.97
CA HIS A 144 4.57 -1.82 4.03
C HIS A 144 5.23 -2.05 5.38
N TYR A 145 5.41 -0.96 6.10
CA TYR A 145 5.99 -0.93 7.44
C TYR A 145 4.96 -0.45 8.44
N CYS A 146 5.10 -0.88 9.68
CA CYS A 146 4.31 -0.37 10.79
C CYS A 146 5.13 -0.36 12.07
N ASN A 147 4.57 0.25 13.11
CA ASN A 147 5.06 0.14 14.46
C ASN A 147 5.15 -1.35 14.87
N ALA A 148 6.26 -1.77 15.46
CA ALA A 148 6.44 -3.15 15.93
C ALA A 148 5.35 -3.58 16.94
N TRP A 149 4.79 -2.63 17.69
CA TRP A 149 3.70 -2.83 18.65
C TRP A 149 2.30 -2.98 18.02
N SER A 150 2.12 -2.69 16.73
CA SER A 150 0.84 -2.95 16.05
C SER A 150 0.68 -4.44 15.82
N LEU A 151 -0.47 -5.01 16.19
CA LEU A 151 -0.82 -6.38 15.79
C LEU A 151 -1.29 -6.38 14.33
N LEU A 152 -1.14 -7.52 13.66
CA LEU A 152 -1.55 -7.70 12.27
C LEU A 152 -2.76 -8.64 12.20
N PRO A 153 -4.01 -8.14 12.25
CA PRO A 153 -5.21 -8.99 12.29
C PRO A 153 -5.57 -9.54 10.90
N TRP A 154 -4.58 -9.90 10.11
CA TRP A 154 -4.74 -10.41 8.75
C TRP A 154 -5.30 -11.82 8.77
N GLY A 155 -6.40 -12.07 8.06
CA GLY A 155 -7.01 -13.39 8.04
C GLY A 155 -7.31 -13.91 9.45
N ILE A 156 -8.03 -13.12 10.25
CA ILE A 156 -8.52 -13.49 11.59
C ILE A 156 -9.08 -14.91 11.55
N GLN A 157 -8.57 -15.78 12.44
CA GLN A 157 -9.02 -17.17 12.53
C GLN A 157 -10.27 -17.30 13.39
N GLU A 158 -10.95 -18.44 13.27
CA GLU A 158 -12.08 -18.77 14.14
C GLU A 158 -11.67 -18.68 15.63
N GLY A 159 -12.44 -17.95 16.42
CA GLY A 159 -12.17 -17.71 17.84
C GLY A 159 -11.23 -16.53 18.12
N GLU A 160 -10.57 -15.95 17.12
CA GLU A 160 -9.78 -14.73 17.29
C GLU A 160 -10.66 -13.47 17.24
N ARG A 161 -10.17 -12.40 17.87
CA ARG A 161 -10.79 -11.08 17.81
C ARG A 161 -9.91 -10.13 17.02
N PRO A 162 -10.47 -9.17 16.26
CA PRO A 162 -9.68 -8.18 15.52
C PRO A 162 -8.66 -7.43 16.38
N ALA A 163 -8.97 -7.23 17.67
CA ALA A 163 -8.08 -6.53 18.59
C ALA A 163 -6.88 -7.35 19.08
N THR A 164 -6.89 -8.68 18.89
CA THR A 164 -5.87 -9.60 19.44
C THR A 164 -5.26 -10.55 18.42
N ALA A 165 -5.88 -10.70 17.25
CA ALA A 165 -5.34 -11.46 16.12
C ALA A 165 -4.01 -10.84 15.65
N ASP A 166 -3.03 -11.68 15.35
CA ASP A 166 -1.68 -11.23 15.05
C ASP A 166 -0.95 -12.24 14.17
N ARG A 167 -0.95 -12.01 12.86
CA ARG A 167 -0.17 -12.78 11.89
C ARG A 167 1.27 -12.38 11.93
N ARG A 168 2.15 -13.37 12.12
CA ARG A 168 3.57 -13.10 12.40
C ARG A 168 4.54 -13.54 11.31
N ALA A 169 4.09 -13.49 10.07
CA ALA A 169 4.94 -13.49 8.89
C ALA A 169 5.46 -12.06 8.65
N ILE A 170 6.42 -11.64 9.47
CA ILE A 170 6.98 -10.28 9.50
C ILE A 170 8.51 -10.30 9.47
N VAL A 171 9.11 -9.16 9.11
CA VAL A 171 10.56 -8.95 9.23
C VAL A 171 10.78 -7.78 10.21
N PRO A 172 11.42 -8.00 11.36
CA PRO A 172 11.87 -6.90 12.23
C PRO A 172 12.88 -6.01 11.47
N VAL A 173 12.69 -4.69 11.52
CA VAL A 173 13.49 -3.73 10.73
C VAL A 173 14.36 -2.85 11.62
N SER A 174 13.82 -2.41 12.75
CA SER A 174 14.51 -1.55 13.71
C SER A 174 13.89 -1.72 15.10
N GLY A 175 14.68 -1.49 16.14
CA GLY A 175 14.22 -1.56 17.53
C GLY A 175 13.92 -2.99 18.00
N THR A 176 12.93 -3.13 18.87
CA THR A 176 12.56 -4.40 19.49
C THR A 176 11.23 -4.90 18.94
N ASP A 177 11.15 -6.20 18.67
CA ASP A 177 9.88 -6.88 18.47
C ASP A 177 9.29 -7.23 19.85
N PRO A 178 8.24 -6.51 20.32
CA PRO A 178 7.69 -6.73 21.66
C PRO A 178 6.97 -8.07 21.81
N TYR A 179 6.70 -8.74 20.69
CA TYR A 179 5.99 -10.00 20.69
C TYR A 179 6.91 -11.18 20.43
N ALA A 180 8.22 -11.02 20.23
CA ALA A 180 9.17 -12.10 19.84
C ALA A 180 8.91 -13.48 20.50
N TRP A 181 8.47 -13.51 21.76
CA TRP A 181 8.03 -14.71 22.49
C TRP A 181 6.92 -15.55 21.83
N LYS A 182 6.01 -14.99 21.01
CA LYS A 182 5.03 -15.79 20.24
C LYS A 182 5.65 -16.50 19.02
N GLY A 183 6.94 -16.25 18.73
CA GLY A 183 7.60 -16.76 17.53
C GLY A 183 7.13 -16.08 16.24
N PHE A 184 7.65 -16.57 15.11
CA PHE A 184 7.26 -16.17 13.77
C PHE A 184 6.46 -17.28 13.11
N GLU A 185 5.46 -16.90 12.31
CA GLU A 185 4.85 -17.84 11.38
C GLU A 185 5.80 -18.00 10.18
N PRO A 186 6.10 -19.23 9.73
CA PRO A 186 6.84 -19.40 8.50
C PRO A 186 6.07 -18.69 7.38
N THR A 187 6.75 -17.81 6.65
CA THR A 187 6.25 -17.36 5.35
C THR A 187 6.07 -18.62 4.53
N LYS A 188 4.82 -18.96 4.20
CA LYS A 188 4.60 -19.97 3.17
C LYS A 188 5.34 -19.46 1.93
N ASP A 189 6.06 -20.33 1.23
CA ASP A 189 6.71 -20.01 -0.05
C ASP A 189 5.65 -19.79 -1.16
N GLU A 190 4.63 -19.00 -0.87
CA GLU A 190 3.52 -18.68 -1.73
C GLU A 190 3.81 -17.28 -2.31
N ILE A 191 4.41 -17.26 -3.50
CA ILE A 191 4.42 -16.07 -4.34
C ILE A 191 3.00 -15.90 -4.88
N TRP A 192 2.25 -14.99 -4.29
CA TRP A 192 0.93 -14.62 -4.78
C TRP A 192 1.08 -13.71 -6.00
N ILE A 193 1.04 -14.31 -7.19
CA ILE A 193 0.88 -13.54 -8.42
C ILE A 193 -0.60 -13.21 -8.57
N ARG A 194 -0.98 -11.99 -8.19
CA ARG A 194 -2.25 -11.44 -8.64
C ARG A 194 -2.06 -11.07 -10.11
N ASN A 195 -2.51 -11.93 -11.01
CA ASN A 195 -2.53 -11.62 -12.43
C ASN A 195 -3.39 -10.37 -12.61
N CYS A 196 -2.78 -9.30 -13.10
CA CYS A 196 -3.53 -8.21 -13.67
C CYS A 196 -4.27 -8.77 -14.89
N LYS A 197 -5.51 -8.33 -15.13
CA LYS A 197 -6.29 -8.71 -16.33
C LYS A 197 -5.48 -8.55 -17.63
N ALA A 198 -4.48 -7.65 -17.63
CA ALA A 198 -3.48 -7.48 -18.69
C ALA A 198 -2.76 -8.75 -19.09
N ALA A 199 -2.36 -9.55 -18.11
CA ALA A 199 -1.63 -10.77 -18.36
C ALA A 199 -2.52 -11.85 -18.98
N ASP A 200 -3.84 -11.71 -18.84
CA ASP A 200 -4.82 -12.64 -19.40
C ASP A 200 -5.31 -12.14 -20.78
N GLU A 201 -5.59 -10.85 -20.95
CA GLU A 201 -5.97 -10.22 -22.23
C GLU A 201 -4.82 -10.26 -23.26
N MET A 202 -3.56 -10.04 -22.85
CA MET A 202 -2.40 -10.19 -23.75
C MET A 202 -2.14 -11.64 -24.18
N LYS A 203 -2.62 -12.64 -23.44
CA LYS A 203 -2.54 -14.05 -23.86
C LYS A 203 -3.62 -14.40 -24.87
N GLU A 204 -4.80 -13.80 -24.76
CA GLU A 204 -5.90 -13.99 -25.71
C GLU A 204 -5.61 -13.36 -27.07
N GLU A 205 -4.89 -12.24 -27.14
CA GLU A 205 -4.47 -11.60 -28.40
C GLU A 205 -3.26 -12.27 -29.08
N ALA A 206 -2.53 -13.13 -28.37
CA ALA A 206 -1.37 -13.86 -28.87
C ALA A 206 -1.71 -15.26 -29.44
N HIS A 207 -2.99 -15.63 -29.46
CA HIS A 207 -3.55 -16.87 -30.02
C HIS A 207 -4.50 -16.59 -31.18
#